data_AF-A0A537FK54-F1
#
_entry.id   AF-A0A537FK54-F1
#
_cell.length_a   1.000
_cell.length_b   1.000
_cell.length_c   1.000
_cell.angle_alpha   90.00
_cell.angle_beta   90.00
_cell.angle_gamma   90.00
#
_symmetry.space_group_name_H-M   'P 1'
#
loop_
_entity.id
_entity.type
_entity.pdbx_description
1 polymer ?
#
loop_
_entity_poly.entity_id
_entity_poly.type
_entity_poly.pdbx_seq_one_letter_code
_entity_poly.pdbx_strand_id
1 'polypeptide(L)'
;MKVDSYTTASTARVNSDKNVPRAKFETLKEVAEKKLLESRAPRSKANLNGVTVEFYGNSMHQYDFWKLNWKKAPDSAHTDAKIYSAHGVERYEPAAYYCPELHESIFFNTEYYGQCKSWALGMAAAIMEENRNTHSIHGACVDVSGRGVIIVAPTGTGKTTQAFKLMELPGGRIVGDDWVYIDHNEGEQFGHLIGRQPEKSLYMRTETQMSKPWLRKIFDESKCENVTTKKENCEFTQGPTGCKLTGGKCVFDEGLQWCYYAFGNSRALVPREKVFGRGKVTDQARIKLLVLLRRDDKSPPEVHLDADGAIEILRKGEYMVRPGAGPKEMWGKLAGEPWYNPYLLLLDHARQEQFFRRMISKFHVKCLLLNTGVDSIEGTHKRIISMLDTA
;
A
#
# COMPACT_ATOMS: atom_id res chain seq x y z
N MET A 1 22.55 -5.15 19.71
CA MET A 1 21.15 -5.23 19.24
C MET A 1 21.17 -5.61 17.76
N LYS A 2 20.35 -6.56 17.31
CA LYS A 2 20.24 -6.95 15.88
C LYS A 2 18.89 -6.45 15.38
N VAL A 3 18.87 -5.73 14.26
CA VAL A 3 17.59 -5.37 13.61
C VAL A 3 16.87 -6.65 13.17
N ASP A 4 15.57 -6.75 13.46
CA ASP A 4 14.72 -7.83 12.96
C ASP A 4 14.38 -7.53 11.49
N SER A 5 15.35 -7.74 10.59
CA SER A 5 15.19 -7.55 9.15
C SER A 5 15.43 -8.84 8.40
N TYR A 6 14.51 -9.18 7.50
CA TYR A 6 14.67 -10.26 6.53
C TYR A 6 15.15 -9.72 5.18
N THR A 7 16.09 -10.40 4.52
CA THR A 7 16.50 -10.07 3.15
C THR A 7 15.83 -11.04 2.19
N THR A 8 14.89 -10.55 1.40
CA THR A 8 14.12 -11.38 0.46
C THR A 8 14.93 -11.72 -0.78
N ALA A 9 14.73 -12.93 -1.33
CA ALA A 9 15.34 -13.33 -2.60
C ALA A 9 14.96 -12.38 -3.76
N SER A 10 13.71 -11.91 -3.79
CA SER A 10 13.24 -10.85 -4.69
C SER A 10 12.91 -9.61 -3.86
N THR A 11 13.66 -8.52 -4.04
CA THR A 11 13.50 -7.27 -3.25
C THR A 11 12.36 -6.36 -3.75
N ALA A 12 11.62 -6.81 -4.75
CA ALA A 12 10.48 -6.14 -5.35
C ALA A 12 9.48 -7.18 -5.88
N ARG A 13 8.38 -6.69 -6.48
CA ARG A 13 7.37 -7.56 -7.09
C ARG A 13 7.99 -8.42 -8.20
N VAL A 14 7.52 -9.65 -8.29
CA VAL A 14 7.89 -10.59 -9.35
C VAL A 14 6.85 -10.56 -10.47
N ASN A 15 7.21 -11.14 -11.62
CA ASN A 15 6.32 -11.26 -12.77
C ASN A 15 4.99 -11.90 -12.37
N SER A 16 3.90 -11.44 -12.97
CA SER A 16 2.58 -11.91 -12.57
C SER A 16 1.60 -12.08 -13.72
N ASP A 17 0.80 -13.14 -13.63
CA ASP A 17 -0.40 -13.37 -14.43
C ASP A 17 -1.63 -13.29 -13.52
N LYS A 18 -2.48 -12.28 -13.75
CA LYS A 18 -3.64 -12.01 -12.90
C LYS A 18 -4.93 -12.66 -13.41
N ASN A 19 -4.89 -13.40 -14.52
CA ASN A 19 -6.09 -13.97 -15.12
C ASN A 19 -5.82 -15.39 -15.62
N VAL A 20 -5.32 -16.23 -14.70
CA VAL A 20 -5.00 -17.63 -15.01
C VAL A 20 -6.30 -18.43 -15.09
N PRO A 21 -6.58 -19.11 -16.21
CA PRO A 21 -7.72 -20.01 -16.30
C PRO A 21 -7.62 -21.14 -15.28
N ARG A 22 -8.75 -21.54 -14.70
CA ARG A 22 -8.82 -22.54 -13.63
C ARG A 22 -8.03 -23.81 -13.91
N ALA A 23 -8.18 -24.40 -15.10
CA ALA A 23 -7.47 -25.63 -15.46
C ALA A 23 -5.94 -25.49 -15.35
N LYS A 24 -5.38 -24.37 -15.82
CA LYS A 24 -3.94 -24.08 -15.69
C LYS A 24 -3.56 -23.79 -14.24
N PHE A 25 -4.42 -23.08 -13.51
CA PHE A 25 -4.17 -22.74 -12.12
C PHE A 25 -4.11 -23.97 -11.22
N GLU A 26 -5.01 -24.95 -11.42
CA GLU A 26 -5.01 -26.18 -10.62
C GLU A 26 -3.72 -27.00 -10.81
N THR A 27 -3.14 -27.06 -12.01
CA THR A 27 -1.82 -27.66 -12.23
C THR A 27 -0.70 -26.94 -11.45
N LEU A 28 -0.72 -25.60 -11.44
CA LEU A 28 0.24 -24.82 -10.66
C LEU A 28 0.03 -25.02 -9.15
N LYS A 29 -1.22 -25.12 -8.72
CA LYS A 29 -1.62 -25.31 -7.33
C LYS A 29 -1.12 -26.63 -6.79
N GLU A 30 -1.23 -27.72 -7.53
CA GLU A 30 -0.70 -29.03 -7.14
C GLU A 30 0.81 -28.96 -6.83
N VAL A 31 1.57 -28.25 -7.67
CA VAL A 31 3.02 -28.05 -7.46
C VAL A 31 3.29 -27.25 -6.19
N ALA A 32 2.57 -26.15 -5.98
CA ALA A 32 2.70 -25.34 -4.78
C ALA A 32 2.33 -26.13 -3.51
N GLU A 33 1.19 -26.82 -3.51
CA GLU A 33 0.70 -27.62 -2.38
C GLU A 33 1.66 -28.74 -2.02
N LYS A 34 2.21 -29.46 -3.02
CA LYS A 34 3.25 -30.46 -2.78
C LYS A 34 4.43 -29.86 -2.00
N LYS A 35 4.98 -28.73 -2.45
CA LYS A 35 6.11 -28.07 -1.76
C LYS A 35 5.74 -27.64 -0.34
N LEU A 36 4.54 -27.09 -0.16
CA LEU A 36 4.06 -26.60 1.12
C LEU A 36 3.81 -27.73 2.12
N LEU A 37 3.35 -28.89 1.65
CA LEU A 37 3.20 -30.10 2.47
C LEU A 37 4.57 -30.65 2.90
N GLU A 38 5.51 -30.79 1.96
CA GLU A 38 6.88 -31.27 2.23
C GLU A 38 7.58 -30.42 3.29
N SER A 39 7.38 -29.10 3.23
CA SER A 39 7.97 -28.13 4.16
C SER A 39 7.16 -27.92 5.44
N ARG A 40 6.03 -28.61 5.62
CA ARG A 40 5.10 -28.45 6.77
C ARG A 40 4.70 -26.99 6.99
N ALA A 41 4.38 -26.30 5.90
CA ALA A 41 4.09 -24.88 5.90
C ALA A 41 2.91 -24.51 6.81
N PRO A 42 2.99 -23.40 7.57
CA PRO A 42 1.89 -22.94 8.40
C PRO A 42 0.76 -22.31 7.57
N ARG A 43 -0.43 -22.23 8.21
CA ARG A 43 -1.62 -21.55 7.67
C ARG A 43 -2.14 -20.50 8.66
N SER A 44 -2.71 -19.42 8.14
CA SER A 44 -3.39 -18.41 8.98
C SER A 44 -4.47 -17.67 8.20
N LYS A 45 -5.68 -17.64 8.77
CA LYS A 45 -6.81 -16.88 8.22
C LYS A 45 -6.81 -15.44 8.74
N ALA A 46 -7.03 -14.51 7.83
CA ALA A 46 -7.13 -13.09 8.09
C ALA A 46 -8.51 -12.56 7.68
N ASN A 47 -9.04 -11.61 8.46
CA ASN A 47 -10.27 -10.89 8.13
C ASN A 47 -9.90 -9.55 7.48
N LEU A 48 -10.18 -9.42 6.19
CA LEU A 48 -10.02 -8.20 5.40
C LEU A 48 -11.42 -7.62 5.14
N ASN A 49 -11.91 -6.84 6.10
CA ASN A 49 -13.22 -6.15 6.02
C ASN A 49 -14.42 -7.11 5.76
N GLY A 50 -14.42 -8.23 6.47
CA GLY A 50 -15.43 -9.28 6.40
C GLY A 50 -15.20 -10.29 5.28
N VAL A 51 -14.08 -10.23 4.56
CA VAL A 51 -13.60 -11.30 3.67
C VAL A 51 -12.51 -12.07 4.38
N THR A 52 -12.67 -13.39 4.47
CA THR A 52 -11.68 -14.29 5.08
C THR A 52 -10.69 -14.77 4.02
N VAL A 53 -9.45 -14.29 4.12
CA VAL A 53 -8.34 -14.72 3.26
C VAL A 53 -7.45 -15.67 4.04
N GLU A 54 -7.21 -16.88 3.53
CA GLU A 54 -6.27 -17.82 4.12
C GLU A 54 -4.90 -17.72 3.47
N PHE A 55 -3.85 -17.49 4.27
CA PHE A 55 -2.47 -17.65 3.85
C PHE A 55 -1.99 -19.06 4.15
N TYR A 56 -1.35 -19.72 3.18
CA TYR A 56 -0.65 -21.00 3.32
C TYR A 56 0.74 -20.87 2.66
N GLY A 57 1.81 -20.84 3.46
CA GLY A 57 3.13 -20.52 2.90
C GLY A 57 4.30 -20.94 3.78
N ASN A 58 5.45 -21.25 3.15
CA ASN A 58 6.62 -21.79 3.84
C ASN A 58 7.73 -20.77 4.15
N SER A 59 7.54 -19.49 3.78
CA SER A 59 8.39 -18.39 4.25
C SER A 59 7.91 -17.90 5.62
N MET A 60 8.73 -18.10 6.65
CA MET A 60 8.40 -17.62 8.01
C MET A 60 8.32 -16.09 8.07
N HIS A 61 9.11 -15.39 7.26
CA HIS A 61 9.06 -13.94 7.11
C HIS A 61 7.67 -13.47 6.68
N GLN A 62 7.14 -14.00 5.57
CA GLN A 62 5.80 -13.64 5.10
C GLN A 62 4.71 -14.04 6.10
N TYR A 63 4.83 -15.21 6.73
CA TYR A 63 3.87 -15.68 7.74
C TYR A 63 3.80 -14.75 8.96
N ASP A 64 4.95 -14.28 9.45
CA ASP A 64 5.00 -13.35 10.56
C ASP A 64 4.45 -11.98 10.18
N PHE A 65 4.82 -11.45 9.01
CA PHE A 65 4.23 -10.21 8.49
C PHE A 65 2.72 -10.33 8.33
N TRP A 66 2.22 -11.46 7.83
CA TRP A 66 0.78 -11.74 7.71
C TRP A 66 0.04 -11.64 9.05
N LYS A 67 0.52 -12.35 10.09
CA LYS A 67 -0.12 -12.32 11.42
C LYS A 67 -0.08 -10.94 12.07
N LEU A 68 1.01 -10.19 11.86
CA LEU A 68 1.15 -8.83 12.40
C LEU A 68 0.28 -7.83 11.66
N ASN A 69 0.12 -7.97 10.34
CA ASN A 69 -0.61 -7.01 9.55
C ASN A 69 -2.13 -7.13 9.68
N TRP A 70 -2.68 -8.35 9.79
CA TRP A 70 -4.14 -8.53 9.67
C TRP A 70 -4.85 -8.90 10.98
N LYS A 71 -6.11 -8.48 11.12
CA LYS A 71 -6.99 -9.06 12.15
C LYS A 71 -7.17 -10.55 11.86
N LYS A 72 -6.92 -11.41 12.85
CA LYS A 72 -7.06 -12.88 12.69
C LYS A 72 -8.55 -13.20 12.50
N ALA A 73 -8.88 -14.01 11.50
CA ALA A 73 -10.21 -14.61 11.38
C ALA A 73 -10.27 -15.91 12.21
N PRO A 74 -11.45 -16.29 12.75
CA PRO A 74 -11.61 -17.59 13.40
C PRO A 74 -11.18 -18.73 12.49
N ASP A 75 -10.54 -19.77 13.05
CA ASP A 75 -10.05 -20.89 12.24
C ASP A 75 -11.23 -21.67 11.60
N SER A 76 -12.40 -21.64 12.24
CA SER A 76 -13.68 -22.19 11.73
C SER A 76 -14.39 -21.33 10.68
N ALA A 77 -13.93 -20.09 10.42
CA ALA A 77 -14.57 -19.24 9.42
C ALA A 77 -14.44 -19.83 8.01
N HIS A 78 -15.46 -19.64 7.18
CA HIS A 78 -15.40 -19.96 5.76
C HIS A 78 -14.22 -19.21 5.10
N THR A 79 -13.49 -19.86 4.20
CA THR A 79 -12.39 -19.25 3.47
C THR A 79 -12.93 -18.70 2.15
N ASP A 80 -12.94 -17.38 1.99
CA ASP A 80 -13.45 -16.72 0.79
C ASP A 80 -12.38 -16.59 -0.31
N ALA A 81 -11.10 -16.51 0.09
CA ALA A 81 -9.95 -16.47 -0.82
C ALA A 81 -8.72 -17.15 -0.21
N LYS A 82 -7.78 -17.60 -1.04
CA LYS A 82 -6.58 -18.30 -0.56
C LYS A 82 -5.29 -17.85 -1.25
N ILE A 83 -4.22 -17.78 -0.48
CA ILE A 83 -2.85 -17.52 -0.94
C ILE A 83 -2.00 -18.76 -0.68
N TYR A 84 -1.41 -19.29 -1.74
CA TYR A 84 -0.38 -20.31 -1.70
C TYR A 84 0.98 -19.64 -1.92
N SER A 85 1.86 -19.62 -0.92
CA SER A 85 3.20 -19.01 -1.05
C SER A 85 4.31 -20.04 -0.89
N ALA A 86 4.72 -20.63 -2.01
CA ALA A 86 5.66 -21.73 -2.08
C ALA A 86 7.05 -21.23 -2.51
N HIS A 87 7.97 -21.16 -1.55
CA HIS A 87 9.38 -20.84 -1.77
C HIS A 87 10.23 -22.12 -1.88
N GLY A 88 11.26 -22.09 -2.74
CA GLY A 88 12.16 -23.20 -3.01
C GLY A 88 11.56 -24.28 -3.92
N VAL A 89 10.70 -23.91 -4.87
CA VAL A 89 10.14 -24.80 -5.89
C VAL A 89 11.12 -24.89 -7.06
N GLU A 90 11.68 -26.08 -7.30
CA GLU A 90 12.66 -26.28 -8.37
C GLU A 90 12.06 -26.04 -9.76
N ARG A 91 12.85 -25.46 -10.68
CA ARG A 91 12.48 -25.18 -12.08
C ARG A 91 11.39 -24.12 -12.28
N TYR A 92 10.97 -23.44 -11.21
CA TYR A 92 10.08 -22.29 -11.30
C TYR A 92 10.88 -21.01 -11.05
N GLU A 93 10.75 -20.05 -11.95
CA GLU A 93 11.23 -18.69 -11.69
C GLU A 93 10.31 -17.98 -10.68
N PRO A 94 10.80 -16.94 -9.96
CA PRO A 94 9.96 -16.11 -9.12
C PRO A 94 8.78 -15.52 -9.91
N ALA A 95 7.56 -15.88 -9.54
CA ALA A 95 6.34 -15.47 -10.24
C ALA A 95 5.09 -15.54 -9.35
N ALA A 96 4.05 -14.80 -9.71
CA ALA A 96 2.76 -14.81 -9.03
C ALA A 96 1.59 -15.05 -10.02
N TYR A 97 0.62 -15.86 -9.61
CA TYR A 97 -0.50 -16.32 -10.45
C TYR A 97 -1.81 -16.12 -9.70
N TYR A 98 -2.82 -15.52 -10.31
CA TYR A 98 -4.15 -15.37 -9.72
C TYR A 98 -5.21 -16.01 -10.63
N CYS A 99 -6.10 -16.79 -10.04
CA CYS A 99 -7.27 -17.35 -10.68
C CYS A 99 -8.53 -16.62 -10.18
N PRO A 100 -9.15 -15.77 -11.01
CA PRO A 100 -10.37 -15.05 -10.63
C PRO A 100 -11.53 -15.96 -10.25
N GLU A 101 -11.74 -17.07 -10.99
CA GLU A 101 -12.84 -18.01 -10.76
C GLU A 101 -12.80 -18.65 -9.35
N LEU A 102 -11.60 -18.86 -8.81
CA LEU A 102 -11.40 -19.50 -7.51
C LEU A 102 -11.13 -18.49 -6.38
N HIS A 103 -10.87 -17.22 -6.70
CA HIS A 103 -10.27 -16.24 -5.80
C HIS A 103 -9.03 -16.79 -5.06
N GLU A 104 -8.18 -17.51 -5.79
CA GLU A 104 -6.95 -18.09 -5.26
C GLU A 104 -5.72 -17.52 -5.97
N SER A 105 -4.62 -17.38 -5.24
CA SER A 105 -3.33 -16.99 -5.80
C SER A 105 -2.19 -17.91 -5.39
N ILE A 106 -1.18 -18.01 -6.25
CA ILE A 106 0.05 -18.76 -6.03
C ILE A 106 1.25 -17.83 -6.22
N PHE A 107 2.17 -17.85 -5.26
CA PHE A 107 3.47 -17.20 -5.33
C PHE A 107 4.53 -18.30 -5.35
N PHE A 108 5.34 -18.33 -6.41
CA PHE A 108 6.52 -19.17 -6.49
C PHE A 108 7.77 -18.35 -6.23
N ASN A 109 8.64 -18.87 -5.36
CA ASN A 109 10.02 -18.40 -5.17
C ASN A 109 10.17 -16.90 -4.92
N THR A 110 9.20 -16.30 -4.23
CA THR A 110 9.27 -14.92 -3.75
C THR A 110 8.79 -14.83 -2.32
N GLU A 111 9.50 -14.02 -1.55
CA GLU A 111 9.21 -13.75 -0.14
C GLU A 111 8.79 -12.29 0.07
N TYR A 112 8.73 -11.51 -1.02
CA TYR A 112 8.40 -10.10 -0.97
C TYR A 112 6.98 -9.89 -0.44
N TYR A 113 6.86 -9.41 0.79
CA TYR A 113 5.56 -9.30 1.45
C TYR A 113 4.64 -8.30 0.75
N GLY A 114 5.20 -7.23 0.15
CA GLY A 114 4.41 -6.20 -0.51
C GLY A 114 3.47 -6.72 -1.60
N GLN A 115 3.87 -7.73 -2.38
CA GLN A 115 3.00 -8.32 -3.39
C GLN A 115 1.93 -9.22 -2.77
N CYS A 116 2.30 -10.07 -1.80
CA CYS A 116 1.36 -10.90 -1.02
C CYS A 116 0.28 -10.04 -0.34
N LYS A 117 0.70 -8.96 0.36
CA LYS A 117 -0.17 -7.97 0.99
C LYS A 117 -1.18 -7.38 0.00
N SER A 118 -0.68 -6.88 -1.12
CA SER A 118 -1.53 -6.15 -2.08
C SER A 118 -2.48 -7.09 -2.84
N TRP A 119 -2.10 -8.35 -3.05
CA TRP A 119 -2.98 -9.35 -3.66
C TRP A 119 -4.05 -9.86 -2.70
N ALA A 120 -3.74 -9.97 -1.39
CA ALA A 120 -4.77 -10.21 -0.39
C ALA A 120 -5.85 -9.11 -0.40
N LEU A 121 -5.42 -7.84 -0.45
CA LEU A 121 -6.32 -6.68 -0.57
C LEU A 121 -7.10 -6.71 -1.90
N GLY A 122 -6.44 -7.04 -3.01
CA GLY A 122 -7.06 -7.12 -4.33
C GLY A 122 -8.09 -8.25 -4.47
N MET A 123 -7.83 -9.44 -3.89
CA MET A 123 -8.81 -10.54 -3.87
C MET A 123 -10.01 -10.18 -2.99
N ALA A 124 -9.78 -9.60 -1.82
CA ALA A 124 -10.85 -9.11 -0.98
C ALA A 124 -11.67 -8.00 -1.66
N ALA A 125 -11.00 -7.11 -2.41
CA ALA A 125 -11.67 -6.09 -3.22
C ALA A 125 -12.59 -6.72 -4.28
N ALA A 126 -12.09 -7.68 -5.07
CA ALA A 126 -12.89 -8.35 -6.09
C ALA A 126 -14.18 -8.97 -5.49
N ILE A 127 -14.03 -9.73 -4.39
CA ILE A 127 -15.16 -10.36 -3.70
C ILE A 127 -16.16 -9.33 -3.16
N MET A 128 -15.69 -8.24 -2.55
CA MET A 128 -16.57 -7.23 -1.97
C MET A 128 -17.20 -6.31 -3.02
N GLU A 129 -16.50 -6.03 -4.13
CA GLU A 129 -17.07 -5.32 -5.26
C GLU A 129 -18.26 -6.14 -5.76
N GLU A 130 -18.05 -7.41 -6.13
CA GLU A 130 -19.10 -8.31 -6.61
C GLU A 130 -20.29 -8.42 -5.65
N ASN A 131 -20.04 -8.68 -4.36
CA ASN A 131 -21.08 -9.10 -3.43
C ASN A 131 -21.64 -8.00 -2.52
N ARG A 132 -20.89 -6.90 -2.32
CA ARG A 132 -21.21 -5.90 -1.28
C ARG A 132 -21.22 -4.46 -1.78
N ASN A 133 -20.98 -4.23 -3.07
CA ASN A 133 -20.92 -2.88 -3.63
C ASN A 133 -19.88 -1.99 -2.91
N THR A 134 -18.75 -2.60 -2.55
CA THR A 134 -17.68 -1.93 -1.83
C THR A 134 -16.64 -1.40 -2.80
N HIS A 135 -16.42 -0.10 -2.79
CA HIS A 135 -15.37 0.55 -3.56
C HIS A 135 -14.00 0.37 -2.88
N SER A 136 -13.01 -0.03 -3.66
CA SER A 136 -11.65 -0.26 -3.21
C SER A 136 -10.66 0.77 -3.77
N ILE A 137 -10.11 1.62 -2.91
CA ILE A 137 -9.23 2.72 -3.31
C ILE A 137 -7.81 2.47 -2.79
N HIS A 138 -6.82 2.51 -3.69
CA HIS A 138 -5.40 2.57 -3.32
C HIS A 138 -5.03 4.03 -2.97
N GLY A 139 -5.12 4.35 -1.69
CA GLY A 139 -4.93 5.70 -1.17
C GLY A 139 -4.74 5.71 0.34
N ALA A 140 -4.08 6.75 0.85
CA ALA A 140 -3.97 6.96 2.28
C ALA A 140 -5.29 7.53 2.81
N CYS A 141 -5.71 7.12 4.01
CA CYS A 141 -6.87 7.67 4.69
C CYS A 141 -6.50 8.22 6.07
N VAL A 142 -6.87 9.47 6.30
CA VAL A 142 -6.60 10.18 7.55
C VAL A 142 -7.89 10.83 8.02
N ASP A 143 -8.22 10.64 9.29
CA ASP A 143 -9.27 11.39 9.96
C ASP A 143 -8.68 12.66 10.55
N VAL A 144 -9.24 13.82 10.24
CA VAL A 144 -8.81 15.11 10.80
C VAL A 144 -10.00 15.73 11.52
N SER A 145 -10.00 15.61 12.85
CA SER A 145 -11.08 16.09 13.71
C SER A 145 -12.46 15.57 13.28
N GLY A 146 -12.56 14.27 12.96
CA GLY A 146 -13.82 13.64 12.53
C GLY A 146 -14.14 13.76 11.03
N ARG A 147 -13.25 14.37 10.23
CA ARG A 147 -13.40 14.53 8.78
C ARG A 147 -12.35 13.71 8.06
N GLY A 148 -12.78 12.69 7.33
CA GLY A 148 -11.93 11.79 6.58
C GLY A 148 -11.46 12.38 5.26
N VAL A 149 -10.15 12.28 5.01
CA VAL A 149 -9.50 12.59 3.74
C VAL A 149 -8.94 11.32 3.14
N ILE A 150 -9.21 11.07 1.86
CA ILE A 150 -8.54 10.05 1.07
C ILE A 150 -7.56 10.75 0.13
N ILE A 151 -6.30 10.33 0.15
CA ILE A 151 -5.26 10.83 -0.76
C ILE A 151 -4.88 9.72 -1.73
N VAL A 152 -5.26 9.89 -2.99
CA VAL A 152 -4.90 9.03 -4.12
C VAL A 152 -3.79 9.70 -4.91
N ALA A 153 -2.75 8.94 -5.23
CA ALA A 153 -1.56 9.51 -5.81
C ALA A 153 -0.77 8.48 -6.60
N PRO A 154 -0.20 8.87 -7.76
CA PRO A 154 0.87 8.10 -8.36
C PRO A 154 2.08 7.96 -7.44
N THR A 155 2.95 6.99 -7.73
CA THR A 155 4.19 6.83 -6.98
C THR A 155 5.07 8.09 -7.14
N GLY A 156 5.61 8.62 -6.03
CA GLY A 156 6.56 9.74 -6.05
C GLY A 156 5.95 11.15 -6.10
N THR A 157 4.62 11.28 -6.01
CA THR A 157 3.90 12.58 -5.95
C THR A 157 3.61 13.05 -4.52
N GLY A 158 4.09 12.34 -3.50
CA GLY A 158 4.05 12.81 -2.11
C GLY A 158 2.87 12.36 -1.25
N LYS A 159 2.16 11.27 -1.61
CA LYS A 159 1.09 10.65 -0.78
C LYS A 159 1.50 10.51 0.69
N THR A 160 2.59 9.80 0.93
CA THR A 160 3.09 9.54 2.29
C THR A 160 3.42 10.85 3.01
N THR A 161 4.07 11.80 2.33
CA THR A 161 4.42 13.12 2.90
C THR A 161 3.18 13.88 3.36
N GLN A 162 2.17 13.99 2.50
CA GLN A 162 0.94 14.72 2.81
C GLN A 162 0.12 13.99 3.89
N ALA A 163 -0.02 12.66 3.78
CA ALA A 163 -0.73 11.86 4.77
C ALA A 163 -0.09 11.96 6.16
N PHE A 164 1.24 11.83 6.27
CA PHE A 164 1.94 11.98 7.55
C PHE A 164 1.72 13.36 8.17
N LYS A 165 1.77 14.44 7.37
CA LYS A 165 1.56 15.80 7.87
C LYS A 165 0.14 15.98 8.44
N LEU A 166 -0.87 15.33 7.85
CA LEU A 166 -2.23 15.30 8.42
C LEU A 166 -2.30 14.47 9.71
N MET A 167 -1.60 13.33 9.77
CA MET A 167 -1.55 12.48 10.97
C MET A 167 -0.86 13.19 12.14
N GLU A 168 0.11 14.07 11.89
CA GLU A 168 0.84 14.85 12.88
C GLU A 168 -0.01 15.95 13.55
N LEU A 169 -1.09 16.41 12.91
CA LEU A 169 -1.98 17.43 13.48
C LEU A 169 -2.59 16.96 14.81
N PRO A 170 -2.84 17.83 15.81
CA PRO A 170 -3.45 17.42 17.08
C PRO A 170 -4.73 16.58 16.91
N GLY A 171 -5.62 16.98 15.99
CA GLY A 171 -6.86 16.25 15.66
C GLY A 171 -6.72 15.14 14.61
N GLY A 172 -5.52 14.90 14.08
CA GLY A 172 -5.25 13.87 13.07
C GLY A 172 -5.26 12.46 13.67
N ARG A 173 -5.87 11.49 12.98
CA ARG A 173 -5.82 10.07 13.36
C ARG A 173 -5.57 9.22 12.12
N ILE A 174 -4.71 8.22 12.29
CA ILE A 174 -4.35 7.23 11.29
C ILE A 174 -5.56 6.30 11.09
N VAL A 175 -6.12 6.29 9.88
CA VAL A 175 -6.93 5.14 9.41
C VAL A 175 -5.98 4.13 8.78
N GLY A 176 -5.20 4.62 7.81
CA GLY A 176 -3.91 4.08 7.41
C GLY A 176 -3.41 4.67 6.10
N ASP A 177 -2.33 4.11 5.53
CA ASP A 177 -1.46 4.84 4.61
C ASP A 177 -1.55 4.43 3.13
N ASP A 178 -2.33 3.39 2.81
CA ASP A 178 -2.19 2.72 1.51
C ASP A 178 -3.49 2.19 0.89
N TRP A 179 -4.51 1.86 1.69
CA TRP A 179 -5.73 1.25 1.16
C TRP A 179 -6.99 1.60 1.94
N VAL A 180 -8.10 1.81 1.23
CA VAL A 180 -9.41 2.11 1.82
C VAL A 180 -10.50 1.33 1.12
N TYR A 181 -11.38 0.71 1.92
CA TYR A 181 -12.65 0.16 1.46
C TYR A 181 -13.80 1.07 1.88
N ILE A 182 -14.77 1.26 0.97
CA ILE A 182 -15.96 2.07 1.20
C ILE A 182 -17.18 1.28 0.72
N ASP A 183 -18.05 0.90 1.65
CA ASP A 183 -19.32 0.27 1.31
C ASP A 183 -20.34 1.34 0.90
N HIS A 184 -20.75 1.34 -0.37
CA HIS A 184 -21.70 2.32 -0.86
C HIS A 184 -23.14 2.04 -0.41
N ASN A 185 -23.50 0.80 -0.08
CA ASN A 185 -24.83 0.46 0.44
C ASN A 185 -24.98 0.98 1.87
N GLU A 186 -23.96 0.78 2.71
CA GLU A 186 -23.89 1.40 4.03
C GLU A 186 -23.90 2.93 3.92
N GLY A 187 -23.20 3.48 2.92
CA GLY A 187 -23.23 4.90 2.60
C GLY A 187 -24.65 5.44 2.39
N GLU A 188 -25.49 4.73 1.64
CA GLU A 188 -26.91 5.07 1.44
C GLU A 188 -27.68 5.09 2.75
N GLN A 189 -27.46 4.10 3.61
CA GLN A 189 -28.16 3.98 4.89
C GLN A 189 -27.81 5.12 5.85
N PHE A 190 -26.54 5.55 5.87
CA PHE A 190 -26.08 6.62 6.77
C PHE A 190 -26.11 8.03 6.16
N GLY A 191 -26.36 8.15 4.86
CA GLY A 191 -26.27 9.41 4.13
C GLY A 191 -24.85 9.96 4.01
N HIS A 192 -23.82 9.17 4.30
CA HIS A 192 -22.42 9.54 4.16
C HIS A 192 -21.52 8.31 4.03
N LEU A 193 -20.38 8.46 3.35
CA LEU A 193 -19.43 7.37 3.16
C LEU A 193 -18.51 7.19 4.36
N ILE A 194 -18.21 5.93 4.69
CA ILE A 194 -17.24 5.53 5.70
C ILE A 194 -16.10 4.78 5.01
N GLY A 195 -14.88 5.29 5.15
CA GLY A 195 -13.68 4.60 4.70
C GLY A 195 -13.09 3.76 5.82
N ARG A 196 -12.75 2.50 5.52
CA ARG A 196 -12.14 1.55 6.46
C ARG A 196 -10.84 0.98 5.90
N GLN A 197 -9.88 0.73 6.77
CA GLN A 197 -8.66 0.01 6.43
C GLN A 197 -8.62 -1.36 7.13
N PRO A 198 -8.38 -2.46 6.40
CA PRO A 198 -8.29 -3.80 6.99
C PRO A 198 -6.96 -4.07 7.72
N GLU A 199 -5.92 -3.30 7.40
CA GLU A 199 -4.57 -3.45 7.97
C GLU A 199 -4.51 -2.91 9.40
N LYS A 200 -3.90 -3.68 10.32
CA LYS A 200 -3.55 -3.25 11.68
C LYS A 200 -2.23 -2.47 11.71
N SER A 201 -1.36 -2.72 10.73
CA SER A 201 -0.01 -2.17 10.64
C SER A 201 0.17 -1.36 9.37
N LEU A 202 1.11 -0.42 9.39
CA LEU A 202 1.55 0.33 8.23
C LEU A 202 2.78 -0.36 7.63
N TYR A 203 2.77 -0.60 6.32
CA TYR A 203 3.90 -1.21 5.59
C TYR A 203 4.82 -0.10 5.03
N MET A 204 5.48 0.59 5.95
CA MET A 204 6.19 1.84 5.71
C MET A 204 7.49 1.62 4.97
N ARG A 205 7.84 2.53 4.04
CA ARG A 205 9.21 2.62 3.52
C ARG A 205 10.13 3.12 4.62
N THR A 206 11.23 2.44 4.88
CA THR A 206 12.13 2.87 5.97
C THR A 206 12.96 4.10 5.60
N GLU A 207 13.02 4.45 4.31
CA GLU A 207 13.67 5.68 3.84
C GLU A 207 13.07 6.95 4.47
N THR A 208 11.81 6.90 4.94
CA THR A 208 11.17 8.01 5.63
C THR A 208 11.93 8.47 6.88
N GLN A 209 12.78 7.61 7.45
CA GLN A 209 13.68 7.97 8.55
C GLN A 209 14.56 9.20 8.22
N MET A 210 14.93 9.41 6.95
CA MET A 210 15.73 10.57 6.54
C MET A 210 15.03 11.89 6.88
N SER A 211 13.72 11.96 6.60
CA SER A 211 12.91 13.15 6.88
C SER A 211 12.36 13.20 8.31
N LYS A 212 12.33 12.04 9.00
CA LYS A 212 11.74 11.85 10.32
C LYS A 212 12.66 10.99 11.18
N PRO A 213 13.76 11.53 11.74
CA PRO A 213 14.76 10.75 12.47
C PRO A 213 14.20 9.94 13.65
N TRP A 214 13.13 10.41 14.28
CA TRP A 214 12.44 9.72 15.38
C TRP A 214 11.87 8.35 15.00
N LEU A 215 11.61 8.09 13.71
CA LEU A 215 11.16 6.78 13.22
C LEU A 215 12.22 5.68 13.42
N ARG A 216 13.49 6.04 13.57
CA ARG A 216 14.59 5.08 13.79
C ARG A 216 14.26 4.11 14.92
N LYS A 217 13.84 4.64 16.08
CA LYS A 217 13.50 3.82 17.25
C LYS A 217 12.35 2.85 16.96
N ILE A 218 11.34 3.33 16.25
CA ILE A 218 10.16 2.51 15.90
C ILE A 218 10.57 1.39 14.94
N PHE A 219 11.40 1.70 13.94
CA PHE A 219 11.89 0.68 13.00
C PHE A 219 12.81 -0.33 13.67
N ASP A 220 13.67 0.10 14.61
CA ASP A 220 14.53 -0.79 15.40
C ASP A 220 13.72 -1.81 16.23
N GLU A 221 12.48 -1.47 16.59
CA GLU A 221 11.54 -2.31 17.34
C GLU A 221 10.45 -2.98 16.45
N SER A 222 10.59 -2.89 15.13
CA SER A 222 9.62 -3.41 14.15
C SER A 222 10.25 -4.50 13.28
N LYS A 223 9.40 -5.38 12.74
CA LYS A 223 9.84 -6.30 11.70
C LYS A 223 10.11 -5.54 10.42
N CYS A 224 11.28 -5.75 9.85
CA CYS A 224 11.78 -5.07 8.67
C CYS A 224 12.05 -6.04 7.52
N GLU A 225 12.09 -5.50 6.32
CA GLU A 225 12.36 -6.21 5.07
C GLU A 225 13.36 -5.40 4.26
N ASN A 226 14.43 -6.05 3.80
CA ASN A 226 15.47 -5.51 2.93
C ASN A 226 16.24 -4.30 3.48
N VAL A 227 16.37 -4.16 4.80
CA VAL A 227 17.22 -3.13 5.40
C VAL A 227 18.70 -3.46 5.18
N THR A 228 19.47 -2.47 4.74
CA THR A 228 20.90 -2.64 4.49
C THR A 228 21.67 -2.71 5.80
N THR A 229 22.33 -3.84 6.07
CA THR A 229 23.11 -4.08 7.30
C THR A 229 24.63 -4.04 7.09
N LYS A 230 25.08 -3.91 5.84
CA LYS A 230 26.50 -3.80 5.48
C LYS A 230 26.73 -2.62 4.57
N LYS A 231 27.81 -1.88 4.80
CA LYS A 231 28.16 -0.69 4.01
C LYS A 231 28.46 -1.05 2.56
N GLU A 232 29.10 -2.20 2.32
CA GLU A 232 29.43 -2.69 0.98
C GLU A 232 28.19 -2.86 0.08
N ASN A 233 27.01 -3.09 0.68
CA ASN A 233 25.75 -3.28 -0.04
C ASN A 233 24.97 -1.96 -0.27
N CYS A 234 25.53 -0.81 0.12
CA CYS A 234 24.90 0.49 -0.02
C CYS A 234 25.27 1.15 -1.36
N GLU A 235 24.27 1.43 -2.20
CA GLU A 235 24.46 2.08 -3.50
C GLU A 235 24.83 3.58 -3.42
N PHE A 236 24.74 4.15 -2.21
CA PHE A 236 24.92 5.59 -1.97
C PHE A 236 26.25 5.95 -1.31
N THR A 237 27.21 5.03 -1.24
CA THR A 237 28.56 5.33 -0.72
C THR A 237 29.26 6.40 -1.56
N GLN A 238 30.02 7.27 -0.89
CA GLN A 238 30.83 8.32 -1.51
C GLN A 238 32.25 8.25 -0.96
N GLY A 239 33.15 7.64 -1.73
CA GLY A 239 34.51 7.34 -1.25
C GLY A 239 34.51 6.41 -0.04
N PRO A 240 35.61 6.35 0.72
CA PRO A 240 35.76 5.41 1.83
C PRO A 240 34.85 5.68 3.03
N THR A 241 34.46 6.94 3.27
CA THR A 241 33.80 7.39 4.53
C THR A 241 32.57 8.29 4.32
N GLY A 242 32.03 8.35 3.09
CA GLY A 242 30.95 9.29 2.74
C GLY A 242 29.65 8.65 2.28
N CYS A 243 28.60 9.46 2.21
CA CYS A 243 27.28 9.09 1.72
C CYS A 243 26.69 10.20 0.82
N LYS A 244 26.26 9.84 -0.39
CA LYS A 244 25.67 10.74 -1.39
C LYS A 244 24.32 11.32 -0.93
N LEU A 245 23.58 10.61 -0.09
CA LEU A 245 22.25 11.02 0.37
C LEU A 245 22.26 12.07 1.47
N THR A 246 23.37 12.22 2.17
CA THR A 246 23.48 13.05 3.39
C THR A 246 24.60 14.09 3.31
N GLY A 247 25.19 14.28 2.12
CA GLY A 247 26.31 15.21 1.93
C GLY A 247 27.57 14.79 2.68
N GLY A 248 27.86 13.49 2.75
CA GLY A 248 29.10 12.94 3.30
C GLY A 248 28.98 12.25 4.65
N LYS A 249 27.83 12.26 5.33
CA LYS A 249 27.65 11.60 6.64
C LYS A 249 27.04 10.21 6.51
N CYS A 250 27.84 9.16 6.71
CA CYS A 250 27.37 7.79 6.59
C CYS A 250 27.09 7.18 7.98
N VAL A 251 25.90 6.61 8.15
CA VAL A 251 25.49 5.97 9.42
C VAL A 251 26.43 4.84 9.85
N PHE A 252 27.00 4.10 8.89
CA PHE A 252 27.95 3.04 9.17
C PHE A 252 29.27 3.60 9.72
N ASP A 253 29.70 4.75 9.22
CA ASP A 253 30.92 5.43 9.69
C ASP A 253 30.71 6.08 11.06
N GLU A 254 29.45 6.38 11.40
CA GLU A 254 29.02 6.81 12.74
C GLU A 254 28.80 5.62 13.71
N GLY A 255 29.16 4.39 13.31
CA GLY A 255 29.10 3.18 14.15
C GLY A 255 27.73 2.48 14.16
N LEU A 256 26.75 2.96 13.41
CA LEU A 256 25.45 2.29 13.30
C LEU A 256 25.54 1.03 12.44
N GLN A 257 24.85 -0.03 12.86
CA GLN A 257 24.96 -1.35 12.26
C GLN A 257 24.00 -1.58 11.07
N TRP A 258 23.13 -0.61 10.77
CA TRP A 258 22.20 -0.68 9.65
C TRP A 258 21.74 0.72 9.19
N CYS A 259 21.38 0.77 7.91
CA CYS A 259 20.88 1.96 7.22
C CYS A 259 19.49 1.71 6.63
N TYR A 260 18.51 2.51 7.05
CA TYR A 260 17.11 2.38 6.64
C TYR A 260 16.77 3.06 5.31
N TYR A 261 17.68 3.85 4.76
CA TYR A 261 17.47 4.61 3.52
C TYR A 261 18.49 4.24 2.43
N ALA A 262 19.34 3.24 2.68
CA ALA A 262 20.29 2.75 1.69
C ALA A 262 19.63 1.96 0.56
N PHE A 263 18.41 1.44 0.77
CA PHE A 263 17.61 0.78 -0.26
C PHE A 263 16.19 1.38 -0.25
N GLY A 264 15.77 2.04 -1.32
CA GLY A 264 14.50 2.80 -1.36
C GLY A 264 13.23 1.95 -1.25
N ASN A 265 13.32 0.63 -1.44
CA ASN A 265 12.20 -0.30 -1.23
C ASN A 265 12.34 -1.16 0.04
N SER A 266 13.24 -0.77 0.97
CA SER A 266 13.28 -1.34 2.31
C SER A 266 12.03 -0.93 3.10
N ARG A 267 11.51 -1.85 3.91
CA ARG A 267 10.20 -1.72 4.55
C ARG A 267 10.24 -2.08 6.03
N ALA A 268 9.37 -1.46 6.80
CA ALA A 268 9.06 -1.84 8.18
C ALA A 268 7.55 -2.04 8.31
N LEU A 269 7.16 -3.11 8.99
CA LEU A 269 5.77 -3.35 9.35
C LEU A 269 5.53 -2.80 10.76
N VAL A 270 4.87 -1.64 10.82
CA VAL A 270 4.74 -0.85 12.04
C VAL A 270 3.27 -0.88 12.51
N PRO A 271 2.95 -1.44 13.70
CA PRO A 271 1.61 -1.30 14.27
C PRO A 271 1.21 0.18 14.36
N ARG A 272 0.01 0.54 13.89
CA ARG A 272 -0.43 1.94 13.76
C ARG A 272 -0.27 2.72 15.07
N GLU A 273 -0.52 2.07 16.20
CA GLU A 273 -0.46 2.65 17.54
C GLU A 273 0.95 3.00 17.99
N LYS A 274 2.00 2.42 17.37
CA LYS A 274 3.40 2.75 17.67
C LYS A 274 3.86 4.06 17.03
N VAL A 275 3.15 4.58 16.03
CA VAL A 275 3.60 5.78 15.29
C VAL A 275 3.42 7.05 16.12
N PHE A 276 2.19 7.35 16.54
CA PHE A 276 1.85 8.53 17.33
C PHE A 276 1.10 8.20 18.65
N GLY A 277 1.00 6.92 19.00
CA GLY A 277 0.27 6.45 20.18
C GLY A 277 -1.15 5.97 19.86
N ARG A 278 -1.74 5.21 20.80
CA ARG A 278 -3.07 4.58 20.63
C ARG A 278 -4.20 5.57 20.36
N GLY A 279 -4.15 6.78 20.94
CA GLY A 279 -5.16 7.83 20.74
C GLY A 279 -5.18 8.44 19.33
N LYS A 280 -4.18 8.12 18.51
CA LYS A 280 -3.99 8.66 17.17
C LYS A 280 -4.36 7.66 16.07
N VAL A 281 -5.09 6.60 16.42
CA VAL A 281 -5.52 5.55 15.48
C VAL A 281 -7.03 5.42 15.51
N THR A 282 -7.62 5.16 14.35
CA THR A 282 -9.03 4.76 14.23
C THR A 282 -9.18 3.77 13.08
N ASP A 283 -10.15 2.87 13.15
CA ASP A 283 -10.38 1.89 12.07
C ASP A 283 -11.22 2.44 10.93
N GLN A 284 -11.84 3.62 11.11
CA GLN A 284 -12.74 4.20 10.13
C GLN A 284 -12.80 5.73 10.18
N ALA A 285 -13.14 6.35 9.06
CA ALA A 285 -13.37 7.80 8.98
C ALA A 285 -14.57 8.12 8.08
N ARG A 286 -15.32 9.18 8.44
CA ARG A 286 -16.39 9.73 7.60
C ARG A 286 -15.76 10.52 6.46
N ILE A 287 -15.89 10.05 5.23
CA ILE A 287 -15.18 10.62 4.08
C ILE A 287 -15.84 11.94 3.67
N LYS A 288 -15.02 12.99 3.59
CA LYS A 288 -15.42 14.36 3.24
C LYS A 288 -14.65 14.91 2.06
N LEU A 289 -13.42 14.43 1.85
CA LEU A 289 -12.53 14.95 0.84
C LEU A 289 -11.75 13.82 0.16
N LEU A 290 -11.78 13.83 -1.17
CA LEU A 290 -10.87 13.09 -2.05
C LEU A 290 -9.81 14.06 -2.56
N VAL A 291 -8.54 13.72 -2.36
CA VAL A 291 -7.39 14.47 -2.89
C VAL A 291 -6.68 13.59 -3.90
N LEU A 292 -6.59 14.08 -5.13
CA LEU A 292 -5.74 13.54 -6.18
C LEU A 292 -4.44 14.34 -6.21
N LEU A 293 -3.29 13.66 -6.28
CA LEU A 293 -2.00 14.33 -6.43
C LEU A 293 -1.46 14.16 -7.84
N ARG A 294 -0.95 15.24 -8.40
CA ARG A 294 -0.09 15.24 -9.59
C ARG A 294 1.22 15.94 -9.29
N ARG A 295 2.18 15.77 -10.19
CA ARG A 295 3.49 16.43 -10.08
C ARG A 295 4.06 16.77 -11.45
N ASP A 296 3.84 18.00 -11.87
CA ASP A 296 4.35 18.58 -13.11
C ASP A 296 4.62 20.07 -12.92
N ASP A 297 5.29 20.71 -13.88
CA ASP A 297 5.77 22.08 -13.83
C ASP A 297 4.84 23.10 -14.51
N LYS A 298 3.77 22.62 -15.19
CA LYS A 298 2.94 23.46 -16.06
C LYS A 298 1.55 23.72 -15.51
N SER A 299 1.03 22.78 -14.74
CA SER A 299 -0.37 22.80 -14.31
C SER A 299 -0.54 23.58 -13.00
N PRO A 300 -1.73 24.19 -12.75
CA PRO A 300 -1.95 25.00 -11.55
C PRO A 300 -1.76 24.21 -10.25
N PRO A 301 -1.45 24.90 -9.13
CA PRO A 301 -1.25 24.27 -7.82
C PRO A 301 -2.49 23.54 -7.30
N GLU A 302 -3.69 23.99 -7.68
CA GLU A 302 -4.96 23.45 -7.21
C GLU A 302 -6.02 23.52 -8.33
N VAL A 303 -6.82 22.46 -8.45
CA VAL A 303 -8.03 22.40 -9.27
C VAL A 303 -9.13 21.70 -8.47
N HIS A 304 -10.33 22.28 -8.46
CA HIS A 304 -11.51 21.64 -7.88
C HIS A 304 -12.18 20.83 -8.97
N LEU A 305 -12.47 19.56 -8.68
CA LEU A 305 -13.02 18.64 -9.66
C LEU A 305 -14.46 18.29 -9.28
N ASP A 306 -15.32 18.28 -10.29
CA ASP A 306 -16.58 17.55 -10.22
C ASP A 306 -16.33 16.06 -10.48
N ALA A 307 -17.42 15.28 -10.56
CA ALA A 307 -17.32 13.85 -10.80
C ALA A 307 -16.69 13.52 -12.16
N ASP A 308 -17.08 14.21 -13.23
CA ASP A 308 -16.60 13.91 -14.58
C ASP A 308 -15.11 14.22 -14.73
N GLY A 309 -14.66 15.37 -14.23
CA GLY A 309 -13.23 15.73 -14.23
C GLY A 309 -12.39 14.78 -13.38
N ALA A 310 -12.88 14.34 -12.23
CA ALA A 310 -12.19 13.35 -11.40
C ALA A 310 -12.10 11.99 -12.09
N ILE A 311 -13.19 11.52 -12.69
CA ILE A 311 -13.25 10.24 -13.41
C ILE A 311 -12.31 10.24 -14.62
N GLU A 312 -12.26 11.33 -15.39
CA GLU A 312 -11.34 11.42 -16.54
C GLU A 312 -9.88 11.22 -16.09
N ILE A 313 -9.47 11.92 -15.03
CA ILE A 313 -8.10 11.83 -14.49
C ILE A 313 -7.82 10.44 -13.94
N LEU A 314 -8.73 9.91 -13.12
CA LEU A 314 -8.56 8.60 -12.50
C LEU A 314 -8.51 7.51 -13.56
N ARG A 315 -9.42 7.51 -14.54
CA ARG A 315 -9.49 6.49 -15.59
C ARG A 315 -8.24 6.46 -16.46
N LYS A 316 -7.71 7.63 -16.84
CA LYS A 316 -6.44 7.74 -17.55
C LYS A 316 -5.27 7.27 -16.69
N GLY A 317 -5.28 7.67 -15.42
CA GLY A 317 -4.26 7.24 -14.47
C GLY A 317 -2.85 7.68 -14.84
N GLU A 318 -2.71 8.76 -15.61
CA GLU A 318 -1.43 9.19 -16.17
C GLU A 318 -0.50 9.78 -15.11
N TYR A 319 0.77 9.38 -15.15
CA TYR A 319 1.80 9.94 -14.31
C TYR A 319 3.17 9.88 -14.97
N MET A 320 4.04 10.81 -14.58
CA MET A 320 5.45 10.76 -14.96
C MET A 320 6.21 9.82 -14.03
N VAL A 321 6.88 8.82 -14.59
CA VAL A 321 7.73 7.91 -13.85
C VAL A 321 8.95 8.68 -13.33
N ARG A 322 9.14 8.72 -12.00
CA ARG A 322 10.22 9.48 -11.36
C ARG A 322 11.42 8.60 -11.00
N PRO A 323 12.62 9.19 -10.83
CA PRO A 323 13.74 8.48 -10.22
C PRO A 323 13.36 7.78 -8.91
N GLY A 324 13.69 6.49 -8.80
CA GLY A 324 13.31 5.64 -7.67
C GLY A 324 11.90 5.04 -7.76
N ALA A 325 11.14 5.31 -8.83
CA ALA A 325 9.87 4.67 -9.13
C ALA A 325 9.99 3.85 -10.43
N GLY A 326 9.75 2.54 -10.35
CA GLY A 326 9.86 1.64 -11.51
C GLY A 326 11.27 1.52 -12.10
N PRO A 327 11.39 0.84 -13.26
CA PRO A 327 12.67 0.63 -13.95
C PRO A 327 13.33 1.94 -14.40
N LYS A 328 14.68 1.99 -14.40
CA LYS A 328 15.46 3.22 -14.69
C LYS A 328 15.19 3.78 -16.08
N GLU A 329 15.02 2.90 -17.06
CA GLU A 329 14.72 3.19 -18.46
C GLU A 329 13.35 3.84 -18.69
N MET A 330 12.47 3.81 -17.68
CA MET A 330 11.17 4.46 -17.70
C MET A 330 11.20 5.86 -17.08
N TRP A 331 12.26 6.23 -16.36
CA TRP A 331 12.34 7.52 -15.68
C TRP A 331 12.21 8.69 -16.67
N GLY A 332 11.36 9.66 -16.34
CA GLY A 332 11.03 10.82 -17.18
C GLY A 332 9.95 10.56 -18.24
N LYS A 333 9.53 9.30 -18.44
CA LYS A 333 8.45 8.95 -19.37
C LYS A 333 7.08 9.00 -18.68
N LEU A 334 6.04 9.23 -19.48
CA LEU A 334 4.66 9.03 -19.03
C LEU A 334 4.34 7.54 -18.97
N ALA A 335 3.60 7.16 -17.94
CA ALA A 335 2.98 5.86 -17.78
C ALA A 335 1.52 6.06 -17.33
N GLY A 336 0.71 5.02 -17.44
CA GLY A 336 -0.68 5.03 -17.01
C GLY A 336 -0.96 3.88 -16.06
N GLU A 337 -1.64 4.17 -14.97
CA GLU A 337 -2.20 3.18 -14.05
C GLU A 337 -3.65 3.57 -13.74
N PRO A 338 -4.65 2.97 -14.43
CA PRO A 338 -6.04 3.31 -14.23
C PRO A 338 -6.45 3.27 -12.76
N TRP A 339 -7.19 4.28 -12.35
CA TRP A 339 -7.66 4.52 -10.98
C TRP A 339 -6.53 4.66 -9.94
N TYR A 340 -5.28 4.78 -10.43
CA TYR A 340 -4.05 4.69 -9.65
C TYR A 340 -3.98 3.45 -8.75
N ASN A 341 -4.65 2.36 -9.15
CA ASN A 341 -4.79 1.14 -8.38
C ASN A 341 -4.32 -0.10 -9.18
N PRO A 342 -3.01 -0.43 -9.13
CA PRO A 342 -2.44 -1.59 -9.85
C PRO A 342 -2.88 -2.95 -9.29
N TYR A 343 -3.73 -2.94 -8.27
CA TYR A 343 -4.04 -4.12 -7.45
C TYR A 343 -5.51 -4.52 -7.52
N LEU A 344 -6.30 -3.84 -8.36
CA LEU A 344 -7.57 -4.38 -8.82
C LEU A 344 -7.26 -5.62 -9.67
N LEU A 345 -7.46 -6.80 -9.10
CA LEU A 345 -7.16 -8.08 -9.78
C LEU A 345 -8.22 -8.41 -10.84
N LEU A 346 -9.42 -7.88 -10.67
CA LEU A 346 -10.48 -7.81 -11.66
C LEU A 346 -10.85 -6.35 -11.86
N LEU A 347 -10.43 -5.77 -13.00
CA LEU A 347 -10.67 -4.37 -13.28
C LEU A 347 -11.99 -4.18 -14.01
N ASP A 348 -12.99 -3.62 -13.33
CA ASP A 348 -14.25 -3.17 -13.93
C ASP A 348 -14.29 -1.64 -13.98
N HIS A 349 -13.97 -1.08 -15.15
CA HIS A 349 -13.96 0.38 -15.34
C HIS A 349 -15.34 1.02 -15.10
N ALA A 350 -16.43 0.37 -15.50
CA ALA A 350 -17.76 0.94 -15.36
C ALA A 350 -18.14 1.05 -13.88
N ARG A 351 -17.77 0.02 -13.11
CA ARG A 351 -18.02 -0.01 -11.67
C ARG A 351 -17.17 0.99 -10.90
N GLN A 352 -15.87 1.08 -11.21
CA GLN A 352 -15.00 2.11 -10.62
C GLN A 352 -15.50 3.53 -10.93
N GLU A 353 -15.91 3.78 -12.17
CA GLU A 353 -16.52 5.06 -12.56
C GLU A 353 -17.77 5.36 -11.73
N GLN A 354 -18.68 4.38 -11.60
CA GLN A 354 -19.89 4.54 -10.80
C GLN A 354 -19.58 4.87 -9.34
N PHE A 355 -18.58 4.22 -8.74
CA PHE A 355 -18.21 4.47 -7.35
C PHE A 355 -17.69 5.89 -7.13
N PHE A 356 -16.74 6.36 -7.93
CA PHE A 356 -16.22 7.73 -7.82
C PHE A 356 -17.31 8.77 -8.13
N ARG A 357 -18.15 8.52 -9.14
CA ARG A 357 -19.29 9.39 -9.48
C ARG A 357 -20.24 9.55 -8.29
N ARG A 358 -20.64 8.43 -7.67
CA ARG A 358 -21.51 8.47 -6.49
C ARG A 358 -20.85 9.16 -5.31
N MET A 359 -19.57 8.88 -5.05
CA MET A 359 -18.80 9.53 -3.98
C MET A 359 -18.88 11.05 -4.10
N ILE A 360 -18.63 11.60 -5.29
CA ILE A 360 -18.56 13.04 -5.49
C ILE A 360 -19.95 13.66 -5.64
N SER A 361 -20.79 13.16 -6.56
CA SER A 361 -22.07 13.78 -6.90
C SER A 361 -23.18 13.49 -5.89
N LYS A 362 -23.23 12.28 -5.32
CA LYS A 362 -24.33 11.87 -4.43
C LYS A 362 -24.00 12.08 -2.96
N PHE A 363 -22.80 11.68 -2.55
CA PHE A 363 -22.35 11.83 -1.16
C PHE A 363 -21.66 13.17 -0.90
N HIS A 364 -21.57 14.03 -1.92
CA HIS A 364 -21.01 15.38 -1.82
C HIS A 364 -19.59 15.40 -1.24
N VAL A 365 -18.81 14.34 -1.49
CA VAL A 365 -17.39 14.31 -1.16
C VAL A 365 -16.68 15.26 -2.11
N LYS A 366 -16.03 16.28 -1.56
CA LYS A 366 -15.29 17.25 -2.37
C LYS A 366 -14.08 16.58 -3.02
N CYS A 367 -13.72 17.01 -4.22
CA CYS A 367 -12.55 16.47 -4.94
C CYS A 367 -11.57 17.58 -5.30
N LEU A 368 -10.33 17.45 -4.83
CA LEU A 368 -9.23 18.36 -5.16
C LEU A 368 -8.15 17.63 -5.94
N LEU A 369 -7.64 18.27 -6.99
CA LEU A 369 -6.39 17.90 -7.63
C LEU A 369 -5.30 18.90 -7.25
N LEU A 370 -4.27 18.42 -6.56
CA LEU A 370 -3.16 19.25 -6.08
C LEU A 370 -1.88 18.93 -6.84
N ASN A 371 -1.17 19.97 -7.27
CA ASN A 371 0.11 19.83 -7.97
C ASN A 371 1.30 20.03 -7.02
N THR A 372 1.92 18.94 -6.59
CA THR A 372 3.10 18.97 -5.72
C THR A 372 4.40 19.27 -6.48
N GLY A 373 4.31 19.58 -7.78
CA GLY A 373 5.45 19.99 -8.61
C GLY A 373 5.71 21.50 -8.55
N VAL A 374 4.66 22.29 -8.33
CA VAL A 374 4.72 23.76 -8.29
C VAL A 374 4.39 24.33 -6.90
N ASP A 375 3.68 23.59 -6.05
CA ASP A 375 3.37 24.02 -4.68
C ASP A 375 4.33 23.42 -3.65
N SER A 376 4.54 24.16 -2.57
CA SER A 376 5.25 23.69 -1.39
C SER A 376 4.45 22.62 -0.64
N ILE A 377 5.12 21.84 0.22
CA ILE A 377 4.46 20.86 1.08
C ILE A 377 3.46 21.59 2.02
N GLU A 378 3.86 22.73 2.56
CA GLU A 378 3.06 23.59 3.44
C GLU A 378 1.84 24.16 2.71
N GLY A 379 2.01 24.64 1.48
CA GLY A 379 0.93 25.18 0.65
C GLY A 379 -0.10 24.10 0.31
N THR A 380 0.36 22.94 -0.20
CA THR A 380 -0.49 21.78 -0.47
C THR A 380 -1.29 21.37 0.77
N HIS A 381 -0.62 21.30 1.93
CA HIS A 381 -1.27 20.93 3.18
C HIS A 381 -2.31 21.95 3.65
N LYS A 382 -2.01 23.25 3.56
CA LYS A 382 -2.98 24.33 3.89
C LYS A 382 -4.24 24.24 3.03
N ARG A 383 -4.10 23.89 1.74
CA ARG A 383 -5.25 23.69 0.83
C ARG A 383 -6.14 22.54 1.27
N ILE A 384 -5.54 21.40 1.65
CA ILE A 384 -6.29 20.25 2.19
C ILE A 384 -7.09 20.66 3.45
N ILE A 385 -6.45 21.38 4.38
CA ILE A 385 -7.12 21.82 5.62
C ILE A 385 -8.23 22.84 5.35
N SER A 386 -7.95 23.86 4.52
CA SER A 386 -8.96 24.85 4.14
C SER A 386 -10.18 24.20 3.47
N MET A 387 -9.95 23.15 2.67
CA MET A 387 -11.03 22.42 2.05
C MET A 387 -11.85 21.61 3.05
N LEU A 388 -11.19 20.93 3.99
CA LEU A 388 -11.86 20.22 5.08
C LEU A 388 -12.73 21.14 5.94
N ASP A 389 -12.29 22.38 6.18
CA ASP A 389 -13.02 23.38 6.97
C ASP A 389 -14.31 23.87 6.30
N THR A 390 -14.45 23.63 5.00
CA THR A 390 -15.65 24.00 4.25
C THR A 390 -16.52 22.79 3.86
N ALA A 391 -16.15 21.54 4.25
CA ALA A 391 -16.71 20.27 3.75
C ALA A 391 -17.69 19.54 4.69
#